data_AF-A0A5J6V0T1-F1
#
_entry.id   AF-A0A5J6V0T1-F1
#
_cell.length_a   1.000
_cell.length_b   1.000
_cell.length_c   1.000
_cell.angle_alpha   90.00
_cell.angle_beta   90.00
_cell.angle_gamma   90.00
#
_symmetry.space_group_name_H-M   'P 1'
#
loop_
_entity.id
_entity.type
_entity.pdbx_description
1 polymer ?
#
loop_
_entity_poly.entity_id
_entity_poly.type
_entity_poly.pdbx_seq_one_letter_code
_entity_poly.pdbx_strand_id
1 'polypeptide(L)'
;LAACSDNDRNNWVYYLNLPQGTPQYAIYELNIQDSSSAPTVYSGPTPSGNSNLAAVYFSPNKDRFIIFSNTDTRHYLYWVNSTLQSANRISGTGSVMSASPLAATTITNVQTRSMTIFLYYMDVNTLLNRIVGKVTDNEIHWYANQVVEGAPPMKVDTLLTGVVVEGKWNCLYYIPDGDTEFRAF
;
A
#
# COMPACT_ATOMS: atom_id res chain seq x y z
N LEU A 1 -3.00 -8.72 -3.69
CA LEU A 1 -1.84 -8.62 -4.61
C LEU A 1 -1.59 -7.14 -4.87
N ALA A 2 -0.34 -6.73 -5.04
CA ALA A 2 0.08 -5.37 -5.44
C ALA A 2 1.23 -5.45 -6.44
N ALA A 3 1.50 -4.38 -7.16
CA ALA A 3 2.64 -4.32 -8.06
C ALA A 3 3.25 -2.91 -8.12
N CYS A 4 4.55 -2.85 -8.42
CA CYS A 4 5.22 -1.61 -8.81
C CYS A 4 6.29 -1.89 -9.87
N SER A 5 6.71 -0.86 -10.60
CA SER A 5 7.67 -0.95 -11.70
C SER A 5 8.74 0.12 -11.56
N ASP A 6 9.94 -0.17 -12.07
CA ASP A 6 10.99 0.84 -12.24
C ASP A 6 10.77 1.73 -13.47
N ASN A 7 9.67 1.52 -14.21
CA ASN A 7 9.36 2.14 -15.51
C ASN A 7 10.41 1.86 -16.59
N ASP A 8 11.22 0.82 -16.41
CA ASP A 8 12.19 0.33 -17.37
C ASP A 8 11.97 -1.17 -17.57
N ARG A 9 12.78 -2.00 -16.91
CA ARG A 9 12.77 -3.44 -17.12
C ARG A 9 12.00 -4.17 -16.04
N ASN A 10 12.12 -3.77 -14.78
CA ASN A 10 11.69 -4.60 -13.67
C ASN A 10 10.26 -4.30 -13.26
N ASN A 11 9.50 -5.36 -13.05
CA ASN A 11 8.13 -5.30 -12.57
C ASN A 11 8.01 -6.27 -11.41
N TRP A 12 7.72 -5.74 -10.23
CA TRP A 12 7.60 -6.53 -9.01
C TRP A 12 6.14 -6.70 -8.66
N VAL A 13 5.78 -7.95 -8.36
CA VAL A 13 4.45 -8.34 -7.90
C VAL A 13 4.58 -8.88 -6.49
N TYR A 14 3.69 -8.39 -5.62
CA TYR A 14 3.64 -8.76 -4.22
C TYR A 14 2.34 -9.46 -3.90
N TYR A 15 2.44 -10.58 -3.19
CA TYR A 15 1.28 -11.35 -2.77
C TYR A 15 1.49 -11.96 -1.40
N LEU A 16 0.37 -12.20 -0.70
CA LEU A 16 0.38 -12.94 0.54
C LEU A 16 0.40 -14.43 0.23
N ASN A 17 1.19 -15.17 0.99
CA ASN A 17 1.15 -16.62 0.99
C ASN A 17 1.29 -17.13 2.42
N LEU A 18 0.72 -18.32 2.68
CA LEU A 18 0.93 -19.05 3.93
C LEU A 18 1.99 -20.13 3.65
N PRO A 19 3.25 -19.94 4.08
CA PRO A 19 4.29 -20.94 3.87
C PRO A 19 3.90 -22.29 4.49
N GLN A 20 4.24 -23.38 3.79
CA GLN A 20 3.97 -24.71 4.30
C GLN A 20 4.69 -24.93 5.64
N GLY A 21 3.96 -25.42 6.64
CA GLY A 21 4.52 -25.69 7.97
C GLY A 21 4.63 -24.46 8.88
N THR A 22 4.11 -23.29 8.47
CA THR A 22 3.99 -22.12 9.36
C THR A 22 2.53 -21.71 9.56
N PRO A 23 2.16 -21.15 10.72
CA PRO A 23 0.83 -20.61 10.97
C PRO A 23 0.70 -19.12 10.57
N GLN A 24 1.71 -18.56 9.91
CA GLN A 24 1.87 -17.12 9.70
C GLN A 24 2.01 -16.80 8.22
N TYR A 25 1.18 -15.87 7.74
CA TYR A 25 1.31 -15.36 6.37
C TYR A 25 2.63 -14.60 6.21
N ALA A 26 3.11 -14.51 4.97
CA ALA A 26 4.25 -13.70 4.59
C ALA A 26 3.98 -13.01 3.25
N ILE A 27 4.66 -11.90 3.00
CA ILE A 27 4.66 -11.23 1.70
C ILE A 27 5.79 -11.81 0.86
N TYR A 28 5.44 -12.28 -0.34
CA TYR A 28 6.36 -12.77 -1.37
C TYR A 28 6.51 -11.71 -2.46
N GLU A 29 7.70 -11.63 -3.05
CA GLU A 29 7.97 -10.78 -4.20
C GLU A 29 8.35 -11.64 -5.41
N LEU A 30 7.71 -11.37 -6.53
CA LEU A 30 8.08 -11.92 -7.84
C LEU A 30 8.54 -10.77 -8.74
N ASN A 31 9.75 -10.84 -9.28
CA ASN A 31 10.13 -10.01 -10.42
C ASN A 31 9.73 -10.74 -11.70
N ILE A 32 8.82 -10.17 -12.49
CA ILE A 32 8.30 -10.84 -13.70
C ILE A 32 9.41 -11.12 -14.74
N GLN A 33 10.51 -10.36 -14.70
CA GLN A 33 11.64 -10.53 -15.61
C GLN A 33 12.72 -11.51 -15.10
N ASP A 34 12.63 -11.96 -13.85
CA ASP A 34 13.58 -12.92 -13.27
C ASP A 34 12.82 -14.14 -12.76
N SER A 35 13.10 -15.30 -13.37
CA SER A 35 12.45 -16.57 -13.04
C SER A 35 12.95 -17.21 -11.75
N SER A 36 13.76 -16.51 -10.95
CA SER A 36 14.18 -16.97 -9.64
C SER A 36 12.98 -17.12 -8.68
N SER A 37 13.10 -18.03 -7.71
CA SER A 37 12.04 -18.29 -6.73
C SER A 37 11.71 -17.02 -5.94
N ALA A 38 10.43 -16.68 -5.81
CA ALA A 38 9.96 -15.51 -5.08
C ALA A 38 10.42 -15.51 -3.60
N PRO A 39 11.39 -14.68 -3.19
CA PRO A 39 11.81 -14.65 -1.79
C PRO A 39 10.75 -13.93 -0.93
N THR A 40 10.76 -14.22 0.37
CA THR A 40 10.03 -13.40 1.34
C THR A 40 10.64 -12.00 1.38
N VAL A 41 9.79 -10.97 1.39
CA VAL A 41 10.20 -9.58 1.22
C VAL A 41 10.85 -8.99 2.47
N TYR A 42 10.56 -9.53 3.65
CA TYR A 42 11.03 -8.96 4.90
C TYR A 42 10.96 -9.92 6.10
N SER A 43 11.66 -9.54 7.17
CA SER A 43 11.49 -10.09 8.52
C SER A 43 10.78 -9.06 9.39
N GLY A 44 9.66 -9.40 10.03
CA GLY A 44 8.89 -8.41 10.79
C GLY A 44 7.48 -8.87 11.17
N PRO A 45 6.60 -7.95 11.60
CA PRO A 45 5.22 -8.28 11.95
C PRO A 45 4.50 -9.04 10.83
N THR A 46 3.79 -10.08 11.24
CA THR A 46 3.06 -10.98 10.36
C THR A 46 1.91 -10.22 9.68
N PRO A 47 1.85 -10.17 8.34
CA PRO A 47 0.72 -9.57 7.65
C PRO A 47 -0.55 -10.35 7.97
N SER A 48 -1.69 -9.66 8.04
CA SER A 48 -2.97 -10.33 8.17
C SER A 48 -3.25 -11.18 6.93
N GLY A 49 -3.84 -12.37 7.10
CA GLY A 49 -4.18 -13.26 5.98
C GLY A 49 -5.19 -12.68 4.99
N ASN A 50 -5.93 -11.65 5.42
CA ASN A 50 -6.86 -10.88 4.59
C ASN A 50 -6.33 -9.48 4.22
N SER A 51 -5.04 -9.21 4.42
CA SER A 51 -4.48 -7.89 4.10
C SER A 51 -4.50 -7.66 2.59
N ASN A 52 -5.14 -6.56 2.17
CA ASN A 52 -4.81 -5.99 0.87
C ASN A 52 -3.38 -5.43 0.91
N LEU A 53 -2.78 -5.28 -0.25
CA LEU A 53 -1.41 -4.78 -0.38
C LEU A 53 -1.41 -3.54 -1.26
N ALA A 54 -0.52 -2.60 -0.98
CA ALA A 54 -0.13 -1.55 -1.92
C ALA A 54 1.39 -1.55 -2.06
N ALA A 55 1.88 -1.18 -3.24
CA ALA A 55 3.31 -1.12 -3.50
C ALA A 55 3.67 0.10 -4.34
N VAL A 56 4.80 0.73 -4.05
CA VAL A 56 5.32 1.88 -4.79
C VAL A 56 6.84 1.74 -4.99
N TYR A 57 7.36 2.36 -6.04
CA TYR A 57 8.79 2.34 -6.36
C TYR A 57 9.39 3.75 -6.24
N PHE A 58 10.52 3.85 -5.56
CA PHE A 58 11.25 5.09 -5.36
C PHE A 58 12.54 5.09 -6.16
N SER A 59 12.48 5.66 -7.37
CA SER A 59 13.57 5.63 -8.33
C SER A 59 14.92 6.20 -7.86
N PRO A 60 15.01 7.25 -7.01
CA PRO A 60 16.29 7.77 -6.53
C PRO A 60 17.12 6.77 -5.71
N ASN A 61 16.46 5.87 -4.97
CA ASN A 61 17.09 4.85 -4.14
C ASN A 61 16.95 3.44 -4.71
N LYS A 62 16.16 3.28 -5.78
CA LYS A 62 15.79 1.97 -6.36
C LYS A 62 15.10 1.07 -5.34
N ASP A 63 14.38 1.67 -4.41
CA ASP A 63 13.70 0.97 -3.34
C ASP A 63 12.23 0.77 -3.64
N ARG A 64 11.71 -0.36 -3.19
CA ARG A 64 10.31 -0.72 -3.29
C ARG A 64 9.72 -0.65 -1.90
N PHE A 65 8.59 0.02 -1.77
CA PHE A 65 7.86 0.13 -0.51
C PHE A 65 6.59 -0.68 -0.63
N ILE A 66 6.35 -1.58 0.32
CA ILE A 66 5.18 -2.45 0.37
C ILE A 66 4.41 -2.11 1.64
N ILE A 67 3.11 -1.89 1.49
CA ILE A 67 2.19 -1.48 2.55
C ILE A 67 1.13 -2.57 2.76
N PHE A 68 0.87 -2.90 4.01
CA PHE A 68 -0.02 -4.00 4.41
C PHE A 68 -0.63 -3.74 5.79
N SER A 69 -1.66 -4.51 6.17
CA SER A 69 -2.19 -4.55 7.53
C SER A 69 -1.67 -5.78 8.29
N ASN A 70 -1.42 -5.64 9.59
CA ASN A 70 -1.02 -6.74 10.49
C ASN A 70 -2.27 -7.42 11.11
N THR A 71 -2.06 -8.63 11.62
CA THR A 71 -2.97 -9.42 12.47
C THR A 71 -3.40 -8.76 13.79
N ASP A 72 -2.81 -7.62 14.17
CA ASP A 72 -3.14 -6.91 15.41
C ASP A 72 -4.63 -6.50 15.46
N THR A 73 -5.21 -6.49 16.66
CA THR A 73 -6.63 -6.15 16.92
C THR A 73 -7.04 -4.75 16.50
N ARG A 74 -6.06 -3.86 16.31
CA ARG A 74 -6.28 -2.48 15.82
C ARG A 74 -6.05 -2.32 14.32
N HIS A 75 -5.70 -3.41 13.63
CA HIS A 75 -5.48 -3.49 12.18
C HIS A 75 -4.59 -2.37 11.63
N TYR A 76 -3.55 -1.98 12.38
CA TYR A 76 -2.63 -0.94 11.94
C TYR A 76 -2.02 -1.27 10.58
N LEU A 77 -1.79 -0.23 9.78
CA LEU A 77 -1.02 -0.36 8.55
C LEU A 77 0.47 -0.30 8.87
N TYR A 78 1.22 -1.07 8.10
CA TYR A 78 2.67 -1.19 8.16
C TYR A 78 3.22 -0.96 6.77
N TRP A 79 4.46 -0.51 6.71
CA TRP A 79 5.23 -0.46 5.48
C TRP A 79 6.58 -1.14 5.68
N VAL A 80 7.12 -1.71 4.63
CA VAL A 80 8.49 -2.20 4.57
C VAL A 80 9.12 -1.71 3.28
N ASN A 81 10.42 -1.41 3.30
CA ASN A 81 11.17 -1.22 2.07
C ASN A 81 12.08 -2.41 1.79
N SER A 82 12.41 -2.60 0.51
CA SER A 82 13.19 -3.73 0.04
C SER A 82 14.63 -3.82 0.59
N THR A 83 15.21 -2.70 1.05
CA THR A 83 16.59 -2.64 1.53
C THR A 83 16.68 -2.92 3.04
N LEU A 84 15.83 -2.31 3.85
CA LEU A 84 15.83 -2.43 5.31
C LEU A 84 15.17 -3.72 5.79
N GLN A 85 14.21 -4.26 5.02
CA GLN A 85 13.53 -5.53 5.32
C GLN A 85 12.95 -5.63 6.74
N SER A 86 12.65 -4.48 7.35
CA SER A 86 12.02 -4.35 8.66
C SER A 86 10.73 -3.55 8.48
N ALA A 87 9.61 -4.09 8.96
CA ALA A 87 8.33 -3.42 8.81
C ALA A 87 8.11 -2.39 9.92
N ASN A 88 7.65 -1.22 9.51
CA ASN A 88 7.43 -0.06 10.36
C ASN A 88 5.94 0.25 10.38
N ARG A 89 5.40 0.49 11.58
CA ARG A 89 4.01 0.92 11.72
C ARG A 89 3.82 2.31 11.12
N ILE A 90 2.76 2.49 10.36
CA ILE A 90 2.29 3.80 9.91
C ILE A 90 1.57 4.45 11.09
N SER A 91 2.20 5.45 11.70
CA SER A 91 1.55 6.27 12.73
C SER A 91 0.48 7.16 12.09
N GLY A 92 -0.60 7.43 12.83
CA GLY A 92 -1.63 8.38 12.39
C GLY A 92 -2.70 7.82 11.45
N THR A 93 -2.81 6.50 11.25
CA THR A 93 -3.91 5.90 10.45
C THR A 93 -5.27 5.89 11.15
N GLY A 94 -5.32 6.09 12.47
CA GLY A 94 -6.54 5.87 13.24
C GLY A 94 -6.97 4.40 13.23
N SER A 95 -8.29 4.17 13.24
CA SER A 95 -8.92 2.84 13.24
C SER A 95 -9.16 2.36 11.81
N VAL A 96 -8.42 1.35 11.37
CA VAL A 96 -8.47 0.82 10.01
C VAL A 96 -9.42 -0.39 9.96
N MET A 97 -10.18 -0.53 8.88
CA MET A 97 -11.03 -1.70 8.69
C MET A 97 -10.20 -2.98 8.50
N SER A 98 -10.64 -4.10 9.06
CA SER A 98 -10.09 -5.41 8.71
C SER A 98 -10.29 -5.66 7.21
N ALA A 99 -9.26 -6.18 6.53
CA ALA A 99 -9.24 -6.28 5.07
C ALA A 99 -9.48 -4.96 4.32
N SER A 100 -9.18 -3.80 4.93
CA SER A 100 -9.28 -2.50 4.24
C SER A 100 -8.64 -2.59 2.86
N PRO A 101 -9.30 -2.13 1.78
CA PRO A 101 -8.65 -1.97 0.50
C PRO A 101 -7.54 -0.92 0.64
N LEU A 102 -6.45 -1.09 -0.11
CA LEU A 102 -5.30 -0.20 -0.07
C LEU A 102 -4.97 0.24 -1.49
N ALA A 103 -4.79 1.54 -1.68
CA ALA A 103 -4.20 2.09 -2.89
C ALA A 103 -3.15 3.13 -2.51
N ALA A 104 -2.00 3.08 -3.18
CA ALA A 104 -0.94 4.06 -3.00
C ALA A 104 -0.63 4.71 -4.33
N THR A 105 -0.54 6.03 -4.31
CA THR A 105 -0.06 6.84 -5.44
C THR A 105 1.12 7.67 -4.99
N THR A 106 1.94 8.12 -5.93
CA THR A 106 3.19 8.82 -5.61
C THR A 106 3.46 10.02 -6.49
N ILE A 107 3.99 11.08 -5.89
CA ILE A 107 4.67 12.16 -6.62
C ILE A 107 6.14 12.09 -6.25
N THR A 108 7.00 11.82 -7.23
CA THR A 108 8.44 11.66 -7.04
C THR A 108 9.19 12.82 -7.67
N ASN A 109 10.05 13.47 -6.89
CA ASN A 109 11.00 14.46 -7.37
C ASN A 109 12.41 13.85 -7.35
N VAL A 110 12.91 13.53 -8.54
CA VAL A 110 14.23 12.90 -8.72
C VAL A 110 15.36 13.87 -8.38
N GLN A 111 15.20 15.17 -8.65
CA GLN A 111 16.22 16.18 -8.39
C GLN A 111 16.47 16.37 -6.89
N THR A 112 15.40 16.43 -6.11
CA THR A 112 15.48 16.57 -4.65
C THR A 112 15.53 15.22 -3.92
N ARG A 113 15.59 14.11 -4.67
CA ARG A 113 15.57 12.73 -4.14
C ARG A 113 14.48 12.54 -3.09
N SER A 114 13.24 12.91 -3.42
CA SER A 114 12.10 12.79 -2.50
C SER A 114 10.88 12.21 -3.19
N MET A 115 10.03 11.54 -2.41
CA MET A 115 8.75 11.02 -2.88
C MET A 115 7.67 11.30 -1.85
N THR A 116 6.52 11.76 -2.31
CA THR A 116 5.31 11.83 -1.49
C THR A 116 4.42 10.66 -1.86
N ILE A 117 4.07 9.83 -0.89
CA ILE A 117 3.10 8.76 -1.00
C ILE A 117 1.76 9.29 -0.50
N PHE A 118 0.71 9.11 -1.30
CA PHE A 118 -0.67 9.26 -0.85
C PHE A 118 -1.24 7.85 -0.73
N LEU A 119 -1.44 7.41 0.52
CA LEU A 119 -2.01 6.10 0.82
C LEU A 119 -3.47 6.29 1.16
N TYR A 120 -4.32 5.54 0.47
CA TYR A 120 -5.76 5.54 0.63
C TYR A 120 -6.22 4.20 1.19
N TYR A 121 -7.15 4.26 2.15
CA TYR A 121 -7.64 3.10 2.87
C TYR A 121 -9.04 3.36 3.43
N MET A 122 -9.73 2.29 3.83
CA MET A 122 -11.02 2.34 4.48
C MET A 122 -10.86 2.27 6.00
N ASP A 123 -11.50 3.20 6.71
CA ASP A 123 -11.59 3.13 8.17
C ASP A 123 -12.74 2.23 8.63
N VAL A 124 -12.83 2.01 9.94
CA VAL A 124 -13.91 1.19 10.55
C VAL A 124 -15.33 1.76 10.36
N ASN A 125 -15.46 3.02 9.94
CA ASN A 125 -16.73 3.66 9.61
C ASN A 125 -17.06 3.59 8.11
N THR A 126 -16.31 2.77 7.34
CA THR A 126 -16.42 2.62 5.88
C THR A 126 -16.09 3.88 5.08
N LEU A 127 -15.42 4.87 5.69
CA LEU A 127 -15.04 6.10 5.03
C LEU A 127 -13.68 5.96 4.35
N LEU A 128 -13.57 6.52 3.15
CA LEU A 128 -12.31 6.66 2.44
C LEU A 128 -11.42 7.68 3.15
N ASN A 129 -10.28 7.21 3.66
CA ASN A 129 -9.27 8.01 4.30
C ASN A 129 -8.01 8.09 3.44
N ARG A 130 -7.29 9.21 3.58
CA ARG A 130 -5.97 9.43 3.00
C ARG A 130 -4.98 9.73 4.10
N ILE A 131 -3.82 9.09 4.04
CA ILE A 131 -2.64 9.45 4.83
C ILE A 131 -1.46 9.73 3.90
N VAL A 132 -0.69 10.77 4.23
CA VAL A 132 0.42 11.23 3.41
C VAL A 132 1.73 10.84 4.07
N GLY A 133 2.62 10.21 3.31
CA GLY A 133 3.97 9.86 3.72
C GLY A 133 5.00 10.61 2.86
N LYS A 134 6.01 11.22 3.47
CA LYS A 134 7.16 11.77 2.74
C LYS A 134 8.36 10.87 2.93
N VAL A 135 8.90 10.44 1.81
CA VAL A 135 10.08 9.59 1.74
C VAL A 135 11.32 10.45 1.55
N THR A 136 12.26 10.27 2.45
CA THR A 136 13.63 10.80 2.36
C THR A 136 14.58 9.63 2.65
N ASP A 137 15.45 9.36 1.69
CA ASP A 137 16.25 8.14 1.68
C ASP A 137 15.39 6.88 1.82
N ASN A 138 15.56 6.13 2.91
CA ASN A 138 14.90 4.83 3.15
C ASN A 138 13.80 4.91 4.21
N GLU A 139 13.50 6.11 4.73
CA GLU A 139 12.49 6.32 5.76
C GLU A 139 11.26 7.05 5.21
N ILE A 140 10.11 6.80 5.85
CA ILE A 140 8.87 7.52 5.57
C ILE A 140 8.43 8.28 6.82
N HIS A 141 8.31 9.59 6.69
CA HIS A 141 7.63 10.43 7.66
C HIS A 141 6.14 10.53 7.32
N TRP A 142 5.29 10.00 8.19
CA TRP A 142 3.83 10.00 8.01
C TRP A 142 3.16 11.17 8.73
N TYR A 143 2.22 11.80 8.05
CA TYR A 143 1.35 12.85 8.60
C TYR A 143 0.03 12.27 9.10
N ALA A 144 -0.78 13.07 9.80
CA ALA A 144 -2.11 12.65 10.23
C ALA A 144 -3.01 12.29 9.04
N ASN A 145 -3.84 11.26 9.19
CA ASN A 145 -4.86 10.93 8.21
C ASN A 145 -5.96 11.99 8.13
N GLN A 146 -6.65 12.00 6.99
CA GLN A 146 -7.81 12.83 6.75
C GLN A 146 -8.85 12.02 5.95
N VAL A 147 -10.13 12.21 6.28
CA VAL A 147 -11.22 11.70 5.43
C VAL A 147 -11.14 12.43 4.09
N VAL A 148 -11.30 11.68 2.99
CA VAL A 148 -11.36 12.26 1.65
C VAL A 148 -12.72 12.94 1.49
N GLU A 149 -12.73 14.26 1.54
CA GLU A 149 -13.94 15.07 1.46
C GLU A 149 -14.71 14.79 0.18
N GLY A 150 -16.03 14.60 0.29
CA GLY A 150 -16.92 14.34 -0.84
C GLY A 150 -16.95 12.90 -1.33
N ALA A 151 -16.03 12.03 -0.86
CA ALA A 151 -16.05 10.62 -1.22
C ALA A 151 -17.23 9.90 -0.54
N PRO A 152 -18.11 9.21 -1.30
CA PRO A 152 -19.11 8.33 -0.70
C PRO A 152 -18.49 7.27 0.21
N PRO A 153 -19.23 6.77 1.22
CA PRO A 153 -18.85 5.57 1.95
C PRO A 153 -18.59 4.41 0.99
N MET A 154 -17.59 3.59 1.33
CA MET A 154 -17.15 2.47 0.51
C MET A 154 -17.94 1.20 0.88
N LYS A 155 -18.23 0.35 -0.11
CA LYS A 155 -18.77 -0.98 0.16
C LYS A 155 -17.72 -1.85 0.88
N VAL A 156 -18.10 -2.58 1.93
CA VAL A 156 -17.18 -3.31 2.86
C VAL A 156 -16.23 -4.32 2.21
N ASP A 157 -16.51 -4.77 0.98
CA ASP A 157 -15.69 -5.72 0.22
C ASP A 157 -15.12 -5.13 -1.08
N THR A 158 -15.23 -3.82 -1.29
CA THR A 158 -14.73 -3.18 -2.51
C THR A 158 -13.22 -3.26 -2.59
N LEU A 159 -12.71 -3.32 -3.82
CA LEU A 159 -11.32 -3.01 -4.11
C LEU A 159 -11.15 -1.50 -4.29
N LEU A 160 -9.92 -1.03 -4.12
CA LEU A 160 -9.52 0.36 -4.33
C LEU A 160 -8.30 0.38 -5.23
N THR A 161 -8.30 1.23 -6.24
CA THR A 161 -7.12 1.56 -7.02
C THR A 161 -7.00 3.07 -7.17
N GLY A 162 -5.78 3.56 -7.36
CA GLY A 162 -5.49 4.98 -7.49
C GLY A 162 -4.45 5.23 -8.55
N VAL A 163 -4.58 6.33 -9.27
CA VAL A 163 -3.61 6.78 -10.29
C VAL A 163 -3.32 8.25 -10.12
N VAL A 164 -2.09 8.66 -10.42
CA VAL A 164 -1.75 10.09 -10.52
C VAL A 164 -1.98 10.56 -11.95
N VAL A 165 -2.84 11.55 -12.12
CA VAL A 165 -3.11 12.21 -13.39
C VAL A 165 -2.30 13.50 -13.47
N GLU A 166 -1.52 13.64 -14.54
CA GLU A 166 -0.69 14.82 -14.85
C GLU A 166 0.33 15.21 -13.75
N GLY A 167 0.70 14.27 -12.86
CA GLY A 167 1.57 14.56 -11.72
C GLY A 167 0.96 15.50 -10.68
N LYS A 168 -0.36 15.74 -10.74
CA LYS A 168 -1.05 16.76 -9.92
C LYS A 168 -2.23 16.19 -9.16
N TRP A 169 -3.03 15.37 -9.81
CA TRP A 169 -4.30 14.89 -9.27
C TRP A 169 -4.20 13.41 -8.96
N ASN A 170 -4.85 12.96 -7.90
CA ASN A 170 -5.07 11.54 -7.65
C ASN A 170 -6.50 11.23 -8.07
N CYS A 171 -6.67 10.26 -8.96
CA CYS A 171 -7.98 9.70 -9.29
C CYS A 171 -8.09 8.32 -8.67
N LEU A 172 -9.18 8.08 -7.94
CA LEU A 172 -9.42 6.87 -7.17
C LEU A 172 -10.62 6.13 -7.76
N TYR A 173 -10.56 4.80 -7.77
CA TYR A 173 -11.65 3.96 -8.26
C TYR A 173 -12.02 2.92 -7.21
N TYR A 174 -13.29 2.91 -6.81
CA TYR A 174 -13.88 1.92 -5.90
C TYR A 174 -15.40 1.83 -6.15
N ILE A 175 -16.05 0.85 -5.52
CA ILE A 175 -17.51 0.68 -5.53
C ILE A 175 -18.06 1.34 -4.25
N PRO A 176 -18.85 2.42 -4.37
CA PRO A 176 -19.56 3.03 -3.24
C PRO A 176 -20.55 2.06 -2.58
N ASP A 177 -20.86 2.31 -1.31
CA ASP A 177 -21.91 1.56 -0.63
C ASP A 177 -23.28 1.76 -1.30
N GLY A 178 -24.03 0.67 -1.44
CA GLY A 178 -25.29 0.63 -2.19
C GLY A 178 -25.15 0.61 -3.72
N ASP A 179 -23.94 0.59 -4.28
CA ASP A 179 -23.70 0.51 -5.72
C ASP A 179 -23.09 -0.84 -6.15
N THR A 180 -23.02 -1.07 -7.46
CA THR A 180 -22.45 -2.28 -8.07
C THR A 180 -21.32 -1.99 -9.06
N GLU A 181 -21.13 -0.73 -9.46
CA GLU A 181 -20.13 -0.32 -10.44
C GLU A 181 -19.02 0.54 -9.82
N PHE A 182 -17.82 0.47 -10.41
CA PHE A 182 -16.70 1.33 -10.02
C PHE A 182 -16.97 2.78 -10.43
N ARG A 183 -16.71 3.71 -9.51
CA ARG A 183 -16.75 5.14 -9.77
C ARG A 183 -15.39 5.78 -9.59
N ALA A 184 -15.07 6.73 -10.47
CA ALA A 184 -13.91 7.59 -10.33
C ALA A 184 -14.22 8.72 -9.32
N PHE A 185 -13.25 9.01 -8.46
CA PHE A 185 -13.28 10.12 -7.50
C PHE A 185 -11.97 10.89 -7.54
#